data_AF-A0A1V5PMQ8-F1
#
_entry.id   AF-A0A1V5PMQ8-F1
#
_cell.length_a   1.000
_cell.length_b   1.000
_cell.length_c   1.000
_cell.angle_alpha   90.00
_cell.angle_beta   90.00
_cell.angle_gamma   90.00
#
_symmetry.space_group_name_H-M   'P 1'
#
loop_
_entity.id
_entity.type
_entity.pdbx_description
1 polymer ?
#
loop_
_entity_poly.entity_id
_entity_poly.type
_entity_poly.pdbx_seq_one_letter_code
_entity_poly.pdbx_strand_id
1 'polypeptide(L)'
;MKGEKGKMKFVSYLIIILSLICSVEVLLANPGKNPKWPPKNYLVYYGEWDSEKISKAQDFDLVILHPGEKLDNITKESIKNLGHGKDHLEGTDDDVIIIAYISIGEDEDVPRGPGNPKDRLSGPVFRDKNKGTVEAKNDYPTRYLDEISYVFNEKGFFNWLPNGLPVMVHGHDGLPDENGKWQSYYVNPGDPLWQNLLINRMKILDTQYGVDGFFLDTLDTASPWGNYSWTQKDMVLLISKIRKEFPHKYLIANRGFFLLEKYADLFRSSIDGLMFESFISEWDWYRNIGIESPYLEDNYKILKEYILPNSRKEDGFHLFVLNYLNLEQKDFYNILYDQMEILKDIPYSSCISTPDLQQIYPPPASYISEEAYIIPKIKNLKVRETNKGNFTINFLLEGIETTDLIPGENLFLDIRYSEKDISIKKVQLLKRVYVDYNSFIKDNISVSSSGLDKDTTYYFFVKLLTKNPSIQTPYEKSTLHSGCFNQ
;
A
#
# COMPACT_ATOMS: atom_id res chain seq x y z
N MET A 1 -23.09 -64.89 -45.85
CA MET A 1 -23.71 -63.56 -46.04
C MET A 1 -24.06 -63.01 -44.67
N LYS A 2 -23.51 -61.83 -44.35
CA LYS A 2 -23.98 -60.75 -43.44
C LYS A 2 -24.30 -61.15 -41.99
N GLY A 3 -23.52 -60.72 -40.98
CA GLY A 3 -23.44 -59.34 -40.45
C GLY A 3 -24.38 -59.27 -39.24
N GLU A 4 -24.07 -58.79 -38.03
CA GLU A 4 -23.14 -57.77 -37.57
C GLU A 4 -22.71 -58.06 -36.11
N LYS A 5 -21.44 -57.74 -35.82
CA LYS A 5 -20.90 -57.52 -34.48
C LYS A 5 -21.36 -56.14 -33.98
N GLY A 6 -21.61 -56.01 -32.67
CA GLY A 6 -21.41 -54.74 -31.97
C GLY A 6 -22.63 -54.15 -31.28
N LYS A 7 -22.72 -54.36 -29.96
CA LYS A 7 -23.34 -53.52 -28.91
C LYS A 7 -23.06 -54.24 -27.58
N MET A 8 -21.81 -54.35 -27.11
CA MET A 8 -21.02 -53.29 -26.46
C MET A 8 -21.86 -52.67 -25.32
N LYS A 9 -21.81 -53.24 -24.11
CA LYS A 9 -21.02 -52.69 -22.99
C LYS A 9 -20.97 -51.16 -23.02
N PHE A 10 -22.09 -50.50 -22.77
CA PHE A 10 -22.18 -49.03 -22.73
C PHE A 10 -22.88 -48.48 -21.48
N VAL A 11 -22.91 -49.27 -20.38
CA VAL A 11 -23.56 -48.84 -19.12
C VAL A 11 -22.58 -48.80 -17.94
N SER A 12 -21.29 -49.10 -18.15
CA SER A 12 -20.31 -49.15 -17.04
C SER A 12 -19.07 -48.26 -17.23
N TYR A 13 -19.04 -47.43 -18.28
CA TYR A 13 -17.93 -46.49 -18.53
C TYR A 13 -18.32 -45.01 -18.50
N LEU A 14 -19.62 -44.69 -18.37
CA LEU A 14 -20.10 -43.30 -18.34
C LEU A 14 -20.23 -42.70 -16.92
N ILE A 15 -19.79 -43.42 -15.88
CA ILE A 15 -19.77 -42.95 -14.49
C ILE A 15 -18.33 -42.72 -13.98
N ILE A 16 -17.30 -43.05 -14.77
CA ILE A 16 -15.88 -42.87 -14.38
C ILE A 16 -15.16 -41.80 -15.22
N ILE A 17 -15.81 -41.21 -16.24
CA ILE A 17 -15.23 -40.13 -17.09
C ILE A 17 -16.02 -38.81 -16.93
N LEU A 18 -16.58 -38.59 -15.75
CA LEU A 18 -17.18 -37.29 -15.36
C LEU A 18 -16.87 -36.93 -13.90
N SER A 19 -15.69 -37.36 -13.42
CA SER A 19 -15.13 -36.95 -12.13
C SER A 19 -13.66 -36.52 -12.21
N LEU A 20 -13.13 -36.25 -13.42
CA LEU A 20 -11.97 -35.35 -13.58
C LEU A 20 -12.47 -33.92 -13.74
N ILE A 21 -13.36 -33.49 -12.84
CA ILE A 21 -13.27 -32.11 -12.39
C ILE A 21 -11.93 -32.10 -11.67
N CYS A 22 -10.94 -31.37 -12.18
CA CYS A 22 -9.86 -30.90 -11.32
C CYS A 22 -10.54 -30.13 -10.19
N SER A 23 -10.92 -30.83 -9.12
CA SER A 23 -10.91 -30.27 -7.79
C SER A 23 -9.46 -29.87 -7.60
N VAL A 24 -9.15 -28.65 -8.02
CA VAL A 24 -8.10 -27.89 -7.38
C VAL A 24 -8.58 -27.87 -5.94
N GLU A 25 -8.10 -28.80 -5.13
CA GLU A 25 -8.16 -28.63 -3.70
C GLU A 25 -7.51 -27.26 -3.48
N VAL A 26 -8.35 -26.29 -3.18
CA VAL A 26 -7.90 -24.99 -2.72
C VAL A 26 -7.27 -25.32 -1.38
N LEU A 27 -5.96 -25.53 -1.40
CA LEU A 27 -5.21 -25.68 -0.18
C LEU A 27 -5.30 -24.32 0.51
N LEU A 28 -6.20 -24.23 1.47
CA LEU A 28 -6.34 -23.06 2.31
C LEU A 28 -5.00 -22.80 2.97
N ALA A 29 -4.67 -21.53 3.13
CA ALA A 29 -3.53 -21.12 3.91
C ALA A 29 -3.64 -21.79 5.30
N ASN A 30 -2.59 -22.52 5.68
CA ASN A 30 -2.44 -23.01 7.04
C ASN A 30 -1.06 -22.56 7.53
N PRO A 31 -0.78 -21.24 7.50
CA PRO A 31 0.43 -20.73 8.12
C PRO A 31 0.40 -21.17 9.59
N GLY A 32 1.55 -21.60 10.09
CA GLY A 32 1.66 -22.09 11.47
C GLY A 32 0.94 -21.14 12.41
N LYS A 33 0.12 -21.66 13.34
CA LYS A 33 -0.73 -20.87 14.25
C LYS A 33 0.12 -20.08 15.27
N ASN A 34 0.95 -19.16 14.78
CA ASN A 34 1.65 -18.23 15.63
C ASN A 34 0.57 -17.44 16.37
N PRO A 35 0.58 -17.43 17.72
CA PRO A 35 -0.46 -16.77 18.51
C PRO A 35 -0.56 -15.27 18.24
N LYS A 36 0.46 -14.66 17.64
CA LYS A 36 0.47 -13.26 17.21
C LYS A 36 -0.15 -13.01 15.85
N TRP A 37 -0.68 -14.01 15.14
CA TRP A 37 -1.42 -13.76 13.90
C TRP A 37 -2.93 -13.59 14.15
N PRO A 38 -3.57 -12.51 13.67
CA PRO A 38 -2.98 -11.36 12.98
C PRO A 38 -2.19 -10.44 13.94
N PRO A 39 -1.09 -9.80 13.47
CA PRO A 39 -0.20 -9.01 14.33
C PRO A 39 -0.88 -7.74 14.84
N LYS A 40 -0.63 -7.34 16.08
CA LYS A 40 -1.20 -6.08 16.61
C LYS A 40 -0.51 -4.86 16.00
N ASN A 41 0.79 -4.98 15.77
CA ASN A 41 1.62 -3.97 15.12
C ASN A 41 2.61 -4.65 14.17
N TYR A 42 3.12 -3.90 13.21
CA TYR A 42 4.14 -4.42 12.31
C TYR A 42 5.08 -3.31 11.82
N LEU A 43 6.24 -3.74 11.36
CA LEU A 43 7.27 -2.88 10.79
C LEU A 43 7.53 -3.26 9.33
N VAL A 44 7.71 -2.27 8.46
CA VAL A 44 8.35 -2.44 7.15
C VAL A 44 9.67 -1.70 7.20
N TYR A 45 10.77 -2.42 7.01
CA TYR A 45 12.12 -1.86 7.06
C TYR A 45 13.06 -2.56 6.08
N TYR A 46 13.58 -1.79 5.11
CA TYR A 46 14.41 -2.30 4.01
C TYR A 46 15.89 -1.91 4.13
N GLY A 47 16.26 -1.16 5.16
CA GLY A 47 17.66 -0.78 5.40
C GLY A 47 18.51 -1.93 5.95
N GLU A 48 19.76 -1.59 6.24
CA GLU A 48 20.78 -2.49 6.81
C GLU A 48 20.45 -2.89 8.25
N TRP A 49 20.91 -4.06 8.68
CA TRP A 49 20.67 -4.60 10.03
C TRP A 49 21.91 -4.54 10.92
N ASP A 50 21.73 -3.99 12.12
CA ASP A 50 22.68 -4.07 13.24
C ASP A 50 21.95 -4.46 14.53
N SER A 51 22.69 -4.65 15.63
CA SER A 51 22.11 -5.08 16.90
C SER A 51 21.12 -4.08 17.49
N GLU A 52 21.30 -2.78 17.26
CA GLU A 52 20.38 -1.74 17.74
C GLU A 52 19.06 -1.81 16.98
N LYS A 53 19.13 -1.93 15.66
CA LYS A 53 17.95 -2.03 14.78
C LYS A 53 17.19 -3.34 15.02
N ILE A 54 17.89 -4.45 15.21
CA ILE A 54 17.26 -5.72 15.60
C ILE A 54 16.52 -5.54 16.92
N SER A 55 17.15 -4.96 17.95
CA SER A 55 16.51 -4.74 19.25
C SER A 55 15.25 -3.86 19.16
N LYS A 56 15.27 -2.82 18.33
CA LYS A 56 14.09 -1.97 18.05
C LYS A 56 13.01 -2.73 17.27
N ALA A 57 13.39 -3.52 16.28
CA ALA A 57 12.44 -4.29 15.48
C ALA A 57 11.76 -5.41 16.29
N GLN A 58 12.38 -5.88 17.37
CA GLN A 58 11.78 -6.81 18.34
C GLN A 58 10.68 -6.19 19.21
N ASP A 59 10.39 -4.87 19.09
CA ASP A 59 9.18 -4.26 19.65
C ASP A 59 7.91 -4.58 18.85
N PHE A 60 8.06 -5.25 17.70
CA PHE A 60 6.98 -5.55 16.78
C PHE A 60 6.57 -7.03 16.79
N ASP A 61 5.30 -7.30 16.49
CA ASP A 61 4.81 -8.67 16.31
C ASP A 61 5.24 -9.26 14.95
N LEU A 62 5.45 -8.39 13.95
CA LEU A 62 5.80 -8.78 12.58
C LEU A 62 6.74 -7.76 11.94
N VAL A 63 7.75 -8.25 11.23
CA VAL A 63 8.69 -7.44 10.45
C VAL A 63 8.68 -7.90 8.99
N ILE A 64 8.41 -6.97 8.07
CA ILE A 64 8.63 -7.12 6.63
C ILE A 64 9.99 -6.51 6.31
N LEU A 65 10.89 -7.32 5.75
CA LEU A 65 12.25 -6.92 5.43
C LEU A 65 12.60 -7.16 3.97
N HIS A 66 13.55 -6.37 3.46
CA HIS A 66 14.14 -6.62 2.15
C HIS A 66 15.37 -7.52 2.30
N PRO A 67 15.43 -8.71 1.68
CA PRO A 67 16.57 -9.61 1.83
C PRO A 67 17.83 -9.14 1.08
N GLY A 68 17.71 -8.11 0.23
CA GLY A 68 18.75 -7.67 -0.70
C GLY A 68 18.64 -8.42 -2.02
N GLU A 69 18.96 -7.77 -3.15
CA GLU A 69 18.88 -8.38 -4.49
C GLU A 69 19.60 -9.73 -4.52
N LYS A 70 20.76 -9.83 -3.86
CA LYS A 70 21.60 -11.03 -3.83
C LYS A 70 21.54 -11.78 -2.49
N LEU A 71 20.49 -11.55 -1.70
CA LEU A 71 20.35 -12.05 -0.33
C LEU A 71 21.46 -11.55 0.61
N ASP A 72 21.98 -10.35 0.31
CA ASP A 72 23.13 -9.70 0.93
C ASP A 72 22.76 -8.74 2.06
N ASN A 73 21.48 -8.39 2.21
CA ASN A 73 21.00 -7.56 3.32
C ASN A 73 20.66 -8.38 4.59
N ILE A 74 20.74 -9.71 4.53
CA ILE A 74 20.38 -10.59 5.65
C ILE A 74 21.38 -11.73 5.86
N THR A 75 21.47 -12.20 7.10
CA THR A 75 22.22 -13.40 7.48
C THR A 75 21.31 -14.37 8.23
N LYS A 76 21.67 -15.66 8.28
CA LYS A 76 20.90 -16.64 9.08
C LYS A 76 20.85 -16.25 10.56
N GLU A 77 21.94 -15.70 11.07
CA GLU A 77 22.04 -15.25 12.45
C GLU A 77 21.16 -14.02 12.70
N SER A 78 21.14 -13.03 11.80
CA SER A 78 20.29 -11.85 11.97
C SER A 78 18.80 -12.20 11.92
N ILE A 79 18.38 -13.08 11.01
CA ILE A 79 16.98 -13.56 10.95
C ILE A 79 16.60 -14.30 12.22
N LYS A 80 17.46 -15.22 12.69
CA LYS A 80 17.23 -15.96 13.94
C LYS A 80 17.13 -15.02 15.14
N ASN A 81 18.08 -14.10 15.29
CA ASN A 81 18.11 -13.17 16.41
C ASN A 81 16.88 -12.26 16.39
N LEU A 82 16.47 -11.78 15.23
CA LEU A 82 15.26 -10.98 15.08
C LEU A 82 14.00 -11.79 15.45
N GLY A 83 13.90 -13.03 14.94
CA GLY A 83 12.77 -13.92 15.18
C GLY A 83 12.57 -14.33 16.63
N HIS A 84 13.65 -14.55 17.39
CA HIS A 84 13.63 -14.97 18.79
C HIS A 84 13.23 -13.89 19.81
N GLY A 85 12.75 -12.74 19.34
CA GLY A 85 12.35 -11.65 20.23
C GLY A 85 13.45 -11.17 21.16
N LYS A 86 13.04 -10.53 22.25
CA LYS A 86 13.93 -9.90 23.24
C LYS A 86 14.50 -10.89 24.25
N ASP A 87 13.83 -12.00 24.48
CA ASP A 87 14.30 -13.04 25.39
C ASP A 87 15.35 -13.98 24.76
N HIS A 88 15.50 -13.91 23.44
CA HIS A 88 16.43 -14.68 22.62
C HIS A 88 16.16 -16.19 22.58
N LEU A 89 14.96 -16.61 22.98
CA LEU A 89 14.48 -17.99 22.93
C LEU A 89 13.55 -18.17 21.72
N GLU A 90 13.38 -19.41 21.29
CA GLU A 90 12.47 -19.75 20.19
C GLU A 90 11.18 -20.33 20.77
N GLY A 91 10.04 -19.98 20.18
CA GLY A 91 8.74 -20.51 20.55
C GLY A 91 8.11 -19.80 21.75
N THR A 92 8.53 -18.57 22.02
CA THR A 92 8.06 -17.75 23.14
C THR A 92 7.05 -16.69 22.67
N ASP A 93 6.32 -16.11 23.62
CA ASP A 93 5.27 -15.14 23.32
C ASP A 93 5.82 -13.81 22.77
N ASP A 94 7.14 -13.58 22.79
CA ASP A 94 7.79 -12.39 22.25
C ASP A 94 8.43 -12.58 20.87
N ASP A 95 8.38 -13.80 20.29
CA ASP A 95 8.85 -14.08 18.93
C ASP A 95 8.27 -13.11 17.90
N VAL A 96 9.08 -12.76 16.90
CA VAL A 96 8.72 -11.84 15.81
C VAL A 96 8.49 -12.62 14.52
N ILE A 97 7.35 -12.41 13.87
CA ILE A 97 7.05 -13.01 12.57
C ILE A 97 7.91 -12.32 11.49
N ILE A 98 8.71 -13.07 10.76
CA ILE A 98 9.63 -12.54 9.74
C ILE A 98 9.10 -12.78 8.33
N ILE A 99 8.81 -11.70 7.61
CA ILE A 99 8.28 -11.74 6.25
C ILE A 99 9.32 -11.17 5.28
N ALA A 100 9.75 -11.96 4.29
CA ALA A 100 10.68 -11.50 3.27
C ALA A 100 9.95 -10.84 2.09
N TYR A 101 10.37 -9.64 1.70
CA TYR A 101 9.93 -8.98 0.48
C TYR A 101 10.31 -9.78 -0.77
N ILE A 102 9.38 -9.84 -1.72
CA ILE A 102 9.57 -10.36 -3.07
C ILE A 102 8.75 -9.51 -4.07
N SER A 103 9.43 -8.86 -5.00
CA SER A 103 8.79 -8.28 -6.20
C SER A 103 8.37 -9.41 -7.15
N ILE A 104 7.08 -9.53 -7.47
CA ILE A 104 6.56 -10.60 -8.34
C ILE A 104 6.14 -10.13 -9.74
N GLY A 105 5.94 -8.82 -9.92
CA GLY A 105 5.59 -8.17 -11.18
C GLY A 105 6.73 -7.36 -11.80
N GLU A 106 7.89 -7.26 -11.13
CA GLU A 106 9.07 -6.57 -11.65
C GLU A 106 10.35 -7.35 -11.29
N ASP A 107 11.35 -7.32 -12.18
CA ASP A 107 12.69 -7.86 -11.97
C ASP A 107 13.61 -6.71 -11.54
N GLU A 108 14.17 -6.81 -10.34
CA GLU A 108 15.09 -5.81 -9.77
C GLU A 108 16.52 -6.01 -10.31
N ASP A 109 16.80 -7.15 -10.96
CA ASP A 109 18.05 -7.37 -11.66
C ASP A 109 18.01 -6.72 -13.06
N VAL A 110 18.96 -5.82 -13.31
CA VAL A 110 19.12 -5.19 -14.62
C VAL A 110 19.36 -6.26 -15.69
N PRO A 111 18.55 -6.30 -16.77
CA PRO A 111 18.76 -7.22 -17.87
C PRO A 111 20.11 -6.94 -18.50
N ARG A 112 20.88 -8.02 -18.75
CA ARG A 112 22.07 -7.91 -19.57
C ARG A 112 21.64 -7.44 -20.96
N GLY A 113 22.31 -6.42 -21.49
CA GLY A 113 22.13 -5.98 -22.88
C GLY A 113 22.39 -7.11 -23.89
N PRO A 114 22.19 -6.86 -25.20
CA PRO A 114 22.23 -7.91 -26.22
C PRO A 114 23.51 -8.75 -26.07
N GLY A 115 23.28 -10.03 -25.82
CA GLY A 115 24.29 -11.01 -25.52
C GLY A 115 25.11 -11.46 -26.72
N ASN A 116 25.80 -12.58 -26.55
CA ASN A 116 26.56 -13.22 -27.61
C ASN A 116 25.59 -13.65 -28.73
N PRO A 117 25.85 -13.32 -30.01
CA PRO A 117 25.01 -13.75 -31.14
C PRO A 117 24.73 -15.26 -31.24
N LYS A 118 25.52 -16.09 -30.55
CA LYS A 118 25.35 -17.55 -30.50
C LYS A 118 24.33 -18.05 -29.48
N ASP A 119 23.99 -17.22 -28.49
CA ASP A 119 23.11 -17.58 -27.35
C ASP A 119 21.89 -16.66 -27.29
N ARG A 120 21.40 -16.20 -28.46
CA ARG A 120 20.37 -15.18 -28.53
C ARG A 120 19.06 -15.64 -27.89
N LEU A 121 18.57 -14.84 -26.96
CA LEU A 121 17.25 -15.02 -26.36
C LEU A 121 16.15 -14.44 -27.25
N SER A 122 14.92 -14.96 -27.13
CA SER A 122 13.81 -14.61 -28.02
C SER A 122 12.93 -13.47 -27.51
N GLY A 123 13.11 -13.00 -26.28
CA GLY A 123 12.37 -11.89 -25.71
C GLY A 123 12.86 -10.50 -26.18
N PRO A 124 12.32 -9.41 -25.58
CA PRO A 124 11.18 -9.40 -24.64
C PRO A 124 9.88 -9.84 -25.34
N VAL A 125 8.76 -9.86 -24.61
CA VAL A 125 7.44 -10.22 -25.16
C VAL A 125 6.43 -9.09 -25.10
N PHE A 126 5.56 -9.05 -26.09
CA PHE A 126 4.47 -8.08 -26.19
C PHE A 126 3.17 -8.74 -26.64
N ARG A 127 2.06 -8.01 -26.53
CA ARG A 127 0.74 -8.49 -26.96
C ARG A 127 0.39 -7.99 -28.35
N ASP A 128 0.14 -8.92 -29.28
CA ASP A 128 -0.28 -8.56 -30.63
C ASP A 128 -1.76 -8.16 -30.72
N LYS A 129 -2.16 -7.69 -31.91
CA LYS A 129 -3.55 -7.31 -32.21
C LYS A 129 -4.55 -8.47 -32.08
N ASN A 130 -4.08 -9.72 -32.16
CA ASN A 130 -4.88 -10.92 -31.96
C ASN A 130 -4.91 -11.39 -30.51
N LYS A 131 -4.35 -10.59 -29.58
CA LYS A 131 -4.24 -10.87 -28.15
C LYS A 131 -3.32 -12.03 -27.79
N GLY A 132 -2.48 -12.47 -28.72
CA GLY A 132 -1.42 -13.45 -28.49
C GLY A 132 -0.14 -12.79 -27.97
N THR A 133 0.64 -13.56 -27.21
CA THR A 133 1.98 -13.15 -26.77
C THR A 133 2.98 -13.41 -27.89
N VAL A 134 3.78 -12.40 -28.25
CA VAL A 134 4.76 -12.47 -29.33
C VAL A 134 6.15 -12.14 -28.79
N GLU A 135 7.13 -12.90 -29.25
CA GLU A 135 8.55 -12.72 -28.98
C GLU A 135 9.17 -11.66 -29.91
N ALA A 136 9.77 -10.62 -29.35
CA ALA A 136 10.43 -9.55 -30.11
C ALA A 136 11.76 -9.98 -30.76
N LYS A 137 12.36 -11.08 -30.28
CA LYS A 137 13.60 -11.69 -30.78
C LYS A 137 14.80 -10.76 -30.77
N ASN A 138 14.94 -9.98 -29.71
CA ASN A 138 15.96 -8.97 -29.57
C ASN A 138 16.98 -9.30 -28.47
N ASP A 139 17.21 -10.58 -28.21
CA ASP A 139 18.26 -11.07 -27.30
C ASP A 139 18.04 -10.72 -25.82
N TYR A 140 16.77 -10.68 -25.40
CA TYR A 140 16.38 -10.58 -23.99
C TYR A 140 15.59 -11.81 -23.55
N PRO A 141 15.54 -12.13 -22.25
CA PRO A 141 14.64 -13.15 -21.72
C PRO A 141 13.16 -12.91 -22.06
N THR A 142 12.41 -13.98 -22.32
CA THR A 142 10.96 -13.93 -22.60
C THR A 142 10.11 -13.44 -21.44
N ARG A 143 10.69 -13.39 -20.23
CA ARG A 143 10.00 -12.87 -19.05
C ARG A 143 9.76 -11.36 -19.10
N TYR A 144 10.52 -10.59 -19.87
CA TYR A 144 10.37 -9.12 -19.89
C TYR A 144 9.25 -8.68 -20.82
N LEU A 145 8.55 -7.62 -20.42
CA LEU A 145 7.46 -7.00 -21.20
C LEU A 145 7.99 -5.88 -22.12
N ASP A 146 7.29 -5.64 -23.23
CA ASP A 146 7.60 -4.64 -24.28
C ASP A 146 6.28 -4.05 -24.85
N GLU A 147 5.53 -3.30 -24.05
CA GLU A 147 4.28 -2.63 -24.43
C GLU A 147 4.44 -1.10 -24.62
N ILE A 148 5.66 -0.59 -24.42
CA ILE A 148 6.00 0.80 -24.68
C ILE A 148 7.15 0.92 -25.69
N SER A 149 7.33 2.13 -26.21
CA SER A 149 8.49 2.47 -27.03
C SER A 149 9.06 3.81 -26.63
N TYR A 150 10.37 3.88 -26.54
CA TYR A 150 11.08 5.12 -26.32
C TYR A 150 11.02 6.03 -27.55
N VAL A 151 10.74 7.31 -27.32
CA VAL A 151 10.74 8.30 -28.40
C VAL A 151 12.12 8.94 -28.52
N PHE A 152 12.78 8.71 -29.65
CA PHE A 152 14.09 9.30 -29.98
C PHE A 152 13.92 10.57 -30.84
N ASN A 153 14.82 11.54 -30.67
CA ASN A 153 14.94 12.69 -31.56
C ASN A 153 15.69 12.32 -32.87
N GLU A 154 15.74 13.27 -33.81
CA GLU A 154 16.39 13.11 -35.12
C GLU A 154 17.89 12.73 -35.04
N LYS A 155 18.52 12.93 -33.89
CA LYS A 155 19.93 12.59 -33.63
C LYS A 155 20.10 11.25 -32.90
N GLY A 156 19.01 10.52 -32.65
CA GLY A 156 19.03 9.22 -31.97
C GLY A 156 19.15 9.29 -30.44
N PHE A 157 18.95 10.45 -29.81
CA PHE A 157 18.88 10.57 -28.35
C PHE A 157 17.44 10.52 -27.87
N PHE A 158 17.21 10.07 -26.63
CA PHE A 158 15.89 10.14 -25.98
C PHE A 158 15.33 11.56 -26.02
N ASN A 159 14.04 11.67 -26.29
CA ASN A 159 13.26 12.84 -25.90
C ASN A 159 12.98 12.74 -24.40
N TRP A 160 13.08 13.86 -23.70
CA TRP A 160 12.91 13.93 -22.25
C TRP A 160 11.69 14.77 -21.91
N LEU A 161 10.92 14.31 -20.92
CA LEU A 161 9.89 15.08 -20.26
C LEU A 161 10.54 16.13 -19.33
N PRO A 162 9.83 17.21 -18.96
CA PRO A 162 10.36 18.23 -18.05
C PRO A 162 10.81 17.70 -16.69
N ASN A 163 10.32 16.52 -16.27
CA ASN A 163 10.70 15.84 -15.04
C ASN A 163 11.96 14.98 -15.17
N GLY A 164 12.63 14.98 -16.33
CA GLY A 164 13.85 14.22 -16.56
C GLY A 164 13.66 12.74 -16.90
N LEU A 165 12.42 12.27 -17.09
CA LEU A 165 12.13 10.92 -17.59
C LEU A 165 12.05 10.89 -19.12
N PRO A 166 12.40 9.77 -19.78
CA PRO A 166 12.25 9.67 -21.22
C PRO A 166 10.77 9.68 -21.63
N VAL A 167 10.50 10.23 -22.81
CA VAL A 167 9.16 10.21 -23.42
C VAL A 167 8.90 8.80 -23.94
N MET A 168 7.79 8.20 -23.49
CA MET A 168 7.36 6.86 -23.85
C MET A 168 5.97 6.92 -24.50
N VAL A 169 5.75 6.09 -25.52
CA VAL A 169 4.44 5.91 -26.18
C VAL A 169 4.08 4.42 -26.19
N HIS A 170 2.81 4.09 -26.40
CA HIS A 170 2.45 2.70 -26.65
C HIS A 170 3.10 2.22 -27.96
N GLY A 171 3.76 1.06 -27.90
CA GLY A 171 4.52 0.50 -29.01
C GLY A 171 5.33 -0.71 -28.55
N HIS A 172 6.16 -1.25 -29.45
CA HIS A 172 7.08 -2.35 -29.15
C HIS A 172 8.41 -1.99 -29.80
N ASP A 173 9.43 -1.69 -29.01
CA ASP A 173 10.76 -1.31 -29.52
C ASP A 173 11.80 -2.44 -29.38
N GLY A 174 11.37 -3.58 -28.84
CA GLY A 174 12.19 -4.77 -28.64
C GLY A 174 13.10 -4.66 -27.42
N LEU A 175 12.92 -3.66 -26.55
CA LEU A 175 13.65 -3.52 -25.30
C LEU A 175 12.74 -3.88 -24.12
N PRO A 176 13.29 -4.46 -23.03
CA PRO A 176 12.56 -4.60 -21.78
C PRO A 176 12.06 -3.25 -21.26
N ASP A 177 10.78 -3.20 -20.90
CA ASP A 177 10.18 -2.01 -20.30
C ASP A 177 10.68 -1.79 -18.87
N GLU A 178 11.14 -0.58 -18.58
CA GLU A 178 11.73 -0.21 -17.29
C GLU A 178 10.77 0.65 -16.45
N ASN A 179 10.71 0.36 -15.15
CA ASN A 179 10.19 1.27 -14.15
C ASN A 179 11.32 2.22 -13.69
N GLY A 180 11.53 3.30 -14.43
CA GLY A 180 12.65 4.22 -14.20
C GLY A 180 12.67 4.93 -12.82
N LYS A 181 11.59 4.82 -12.03
CA LYS A 181 11.59 5.30 -10.63
C LYS A 181 12.35 4.33 -9.72
N TRP A 182 12.21 3.03 -9.95
CA TRP A 182 12.73 1.96 -9.10
C TRP A 182 13.88 1.17 -9.73
N GLN A 183 14.26 1.51 -10.97
CA GLN A 183 15.35 0.86 -11.73
C GLN A 183 15.14 -0.65 -11.91
N SER A 184 13.88 -1.07 -11.95
CA SER A 184 13.40 -2.44 -12.14
C SER A 184 12.72 -2.59 -13.50
N TYR A 185 12.49 -3.82 -13.93
CA TYR A 185 11.94 -4.14 -15.25
C TYR A 185 10.64 -4.91 -15.17
N TYR A 186 9.63 -4.50 -15.93
CA TYR A 186 8.34 -5.17 -15.91
C TYR A 186 8.44 -6.57 -16.50
N VAL A 187 7.82 -7.53 -15.81
CA VAL A 187 7.85 -8.94 -16.21
C VAL A 187 6.47 -9.53 -16.41
N ASN A 188 6.40 -10.51 -17.29
CA ASN A 188 5.24 -11.35 -17.51
C ASN A 188 5.13 -12.37 -16.36
N PRO A 189 4.13 -12.26 -15.45
CA PRO A 189 3.96 -13.20 -14.35
C PRO A 189 3.61 -14.63 -14.82
N GLY A 190 3.19 -14.78 -16.07
CA GLY A 190 2.90 -16.08 -16.70
C GLY A 190 4.13 -16.79 -17.25
N ASP A 191 5.29 -16.13 -17.33
CA ASP A 191 6.50 -16.72 -17.90
C ASP A 191 7.09 -17.82 -16.97
N PRO A 192 7.26 -19.06 -17.44
CA PRO A 192 7.74 -20.14 -16.58
C PRO A 192 9.15 -19.93 -16.02
N LEU A 193 10.04 -19.23 -16.74
CA LEU A 193 11.39 -18.95 -16.24
C LEU A 193 11.31 -17.97 -15.07
N TRP A 194 10.50 -16.92 -15.19
CA TRP A 194 10.25 -15.98 -14.10
C TRP A 194 9.67 -16.67 -12.86
N GLN A 195 8.61 -17.48 -13.04
CA GLN A 195 8.01 -18.21 -11.94
C GLN A 195 9.03 -19.14 -11.24
N ASN A 196 9.92 -19.79 -11.99
CA ASN A 196 10.94 -20.65 -11.42
C ASN A 196 12.02 -19.87 -10.66
N LEU A 197 12.43 -18.69 -11.16
CA LEU A 197 13.37 -17.81 -10.47
C LEU A 197 12.82 -17.38 -9.11
N LEU A 198 11.57 -16.90 -9.08
CA LEU A 198 10.88 -16.51 -7.85
C LEU A 198 10.75 -17.66 -6.86
N ILE A 199 10.24 -18.81 -7.30
CA ILE A 199 10.03 -19.98 -6.42
C ILE A 199 11.36 -20.49 -5.86
N ASN A 200 12.43 -20.53 -6.66
CA ASN A 200 13.75 -20.94 -6.18
C ASN A 200 14.30 -19.97 -5.15
N ARG A 201 14.13 -18.66 -5.35
CA ARG A 201 14.51 -17.63 -4.37
C ARG A 201 13.74 -17.79 -3.06
N MET A 202 12.42 -17.96 -3.13
CA MET A 202 11.57 -18.21 -1.96
C MET A 202 11.96 -19.50 -1.23
N LYS A 203 12.31 -20.57 -1.94
CA LYS A 203 12.82 -21.82 -1.33
C LYS A 203 14.11 -21.59 -0.56
N ILE A 204 15.01 -20.75 -1.06
CA ILE A 204 16.27 -20.42 -0.35
C ILE A 204 15.94 -19.64 0.93
N LEU A 205 15.09 -18.62 0.86
CA LEU A 205 14.66 -17.83 2.01
C LEU A 205 13.97 -18.69 3.07
N ASP A 206 13.08 -19.58 2.66
CA ASP A 206 12.44 -20.54 3.54
C ASP A 206 13.45 -21.51 4.16
N THR A 207 14.12 -22.32 3.34
CA THR A 207 14.89 -23.47 3.84
C THR A 207 16.23 -23.09 4.47
N GLN A 208 16.83 -21.96 4.06
CA GLN A 208 18.15 -21.58 4.56
C GLN A 208 18.12 -20.47 5.60
N TYR A 209 17.17 -19.54 5.51
CA TYR A 209 17.07 -18.41 6.43
C TYR A 209 15.94 -18.59 7.45
N GLY A 210 14.92 -19.40 7.15
CA GLY A 210 13.85 -19.72 8.10
C GLY A 210 12.79 -18.63 8.22
N VAL A 211 12.55 -17.81 7.18
CA VAL A 211 11.51 -16.77 7.22
C VAL A 211 10.11 -17.39 7.33
N ASP A 212 9.19 -16.71 8.01
CA ASP A 212 7.81 -17.18 8.24
C ASP A 212 6.89 -16.95 7.03
N GLY A 213 7.27 -16.06 6.13
CA GLY A 213 6.43 -15.73 4.98
C GLY A 213 7.05 -14.80 3.96
N PHE A 214 6.22 -14.41 3.00
CA PHE A 214 6.59 -13.56 1.88
C PHE A 214 5.62 -12.38 1.73
N PHE A 215 6.19 -11.20 1.52
CA PHE A 215 5.46 -10.00 1.13
C PHE A 215 5.59 -9.85 -0.38
N LEU A 216 4.48 -10.03 -1.09
CA LEU A 216 4.41 -10.06 -2.54
C LEU A 216 4.13 -8.63 -3.03
N ASP A 217 5.12 -8.00 -3.64
CA ASP A 217 5.00 -6.65 -4.17
C ASP A 217 4.87 -6.62 -5.70
N THR A 218 4.60 -5.43 -6.24
CA THR A 218 4.50 -5.10 -7.67
C THR A 218 3.36 -5.83 -8.41
N LEU A 219 2.31 -6.22 -7.67
CA LEU A 219 1.07 -6.76 -8.26
C LEU A 219 0.41 -5.76 -9.22
N ASP A 220 0.56 -4.46 -8.94
CA ASP A 220 0.02 -3.36 -9.74
C ASP A 220 0.62 -3.26 -11.14
N THR A 221 1.72 -3.98 -11.46
CA THR A 221 2.15 -4.19 -12.86
C THR A 221 0.99 -4.71 -13.71
N ALA A 222 0.15 -5.59 -13.16
CA ALA A 222 -0.99 -6.16 -13.85
C ALA A 222 -2.25 -5.27 -13.81
N SER A 223 -2.16 -4.02 -13.33
CA SER A 223 -3.30 -3.12 -13.16
C SER A 223 -4.12 -2.94 -14.45
N PRO A 224 -5.47 -2.91 -14.37
CA PRO A 224 -6.34 -2.65 -15.52
C PRO A 224 -6.12 -1.28 -16.17
N TRP A 225 -5.50 -0.34 -15.45
CA TRP A 225 -5.25 1.02 -15.90
C TRP A 225 -3.85 1.22 -16.48
N GLY A 226 -2.99 0.19 -16.44
CA GLY A 226 -1.64 0.21 -16.99
C GLY A 226 -1.51 -0.48 -18.35
N ASN A 227 -0.30 -0.44 -18.91
CA ASN A 227 0.02 -1.04 -20.22
C ASN A 227 -0.07 -2.57 -20.21
N TYR A 228 0.12 -3.20 -19.04
CA TYR A 228 0.21 -4.66 -18.90
C TYR A 228 -1.06 -5.28 -18.31
N SER A 229 -2.21 -4.60 -18.39
CA SER A 229 -3.51 -5.06 -17.90
C SER A 229 -3.91 -6.47 -18.36
N TRP A 230 -3.31 -6.95 -19.45
CA TRP A 230 -3.54 -8.29 -19.95
C TRP A 230 -2.97 -9.42 -19.09
N THR A 231 -2.02 -9.12 -18.21
CA THR A 231 -1.33 -10.08 -17.36
C THR A 231 -2.09 -10.41 -16.07
N GLN A 232 -3.23 -9.79 -15.78
CA GLN A 232 -4.00 -9.98 -14.53
C GLN A 232 -4.28 -11.44 -14.18
N LYS A 233 -4.68 -12.22 -15.19
CA LYS A 233 -4.97 -13.64 -15.00
C LYS A 233 -3.71 -14.40 -14.57
N ASP A 234 -2.59 -14.09 -15.22
CA ASP A 234 -1.32 -14.74 -14.96
C ASP A 234 -0.74 -14.32 -13.60
N MET A 235 -0.96 -13.06 -13.19
CA MET A 235 -0.62 -12.56 -11.86
C MET A 235 -1.35 -13.34 -10.75
N VAL A 236 -2.68 -13.48 -10.83
CA VAL A 236 -3.42 -14.24 -9.81
C VAL A 236 -3.08 -15.74 -9.83
N LEU A 237 -2.78 -16.30 -11.00
CA LEU A 237 -2.31 -17.69 -11.11
C LEU A 237 -0.92 -17.88 -10.50
N LEU A 238 -0.02 -16.91 -10.63
CA LEU A 238 1.28 -16.91 -9.96
C LEU A 238 1.11 -16.88 -8.44
N ILE A 239 0.27 -15.99 -7.90
CA ILE A 239 0.00 -15.92 -6.46
C ILE A 239 -0.57 -17.25 -5.94
N SER A 240 -1.53 -17.85 -6.67
CA SER A 240 -2.06 -19.18 -6.34
C SER A 240 -1.01 -20.28 -6.41
N LYS A 241 -0.08 -20.21 -7.37
CA LYS A 241 1.05 -21.14 -7.47
C LYS A 241 2.00 -21.00 -6.29
N ILE A 242 2.31 -19.78 -5.86
CA ILE A 242 3.13 -19.50 -4.67
C ILE A 242 2.46 -20.08 -3.43
N ARG A 243 1.14 -19.86 -3.23
CA ARG A 243 0.39 -20.47 -2.13
C ARG A 243 0.51 -21.99 -2.10
N LYS A 244 0.37 -22.65 -3.25
CA LYS A 244 0.47 -24.12 -3.35
C LYS A 244 1.87 -24.63 -3.02
N GLU A 245 2.90 -23.89 -3.40
CA GLU A 245 4.29 -24.25 -3.12
C GLU A 245 4.65 -24.00 -1.63
N PHE A 246 4.06 -22.97 -1.02
CA PHE A 246 4.33 -22.55 0.35
C PHE A 246 3.05 -22.50 1.21
N PRO A 247 2.38 -23.65 1.44
CA PRO A 247 1.07 -23.69 2.10
C PRO A 247 1.11 -23.30 3.59
N HIS A 248 2.29 -23.39 4.22
CA HIS A 248 2.52 -23.09 5.63
C HIS A 248 3.16 -21.72 5.89
N LYS A 249 3.35 -20.92 4.84
CA LYS A 249 3.95 -19.59 4.94
C LYS A 249 2.89 -18.51 4.90
N TYR A 250 3.13 -17.41 5.60
CA TYR A 250 2.30 -16.22 5.47
C TYR A 250 2.53 -15.57 4.09
N LEU A 251 1.47 -15.24 3.36
CA LEU A 251 1.56 -14.45 2.13
C LEU A 251 0.81 -13.14 2.30
N ILE A 252 1.52 -12.02 2.23
CA ILE A 252 0.94 -10.68 2.32
C ILE A 252 1.08 -10.03 0.95
N ALA A 253 -0.04 -9.71 0.30
CA ALA A 253 -0.02 -9.00 -0.98
C ALA A 253 0.03 -7.49 -0.76
N ASN A 254 0.93 -6.78 -1.45
CA ASN A 254 0.86 -5.34 -1.57
C ASN A 254 -0.14 -4.96 -2.67
N ARG A 255 -1.21 -4.24 -2.30
CA ARG A 255 -2.25 -3.79 -3.24
C ARG A 255 -2.86 -4.92 -4.09
N GLY A 256 -2.96 -4.75 -5.41
CA GLY A 256 -3.63 -5.72 -6.28
C GLY A 256 -5.16 -5.74 -6.12
N PHE A 257 -5.78 -4.66 -5.63
CA PHE A 257 -7.21 -4.62 -5.29
C PHE A 257 -8.13 -4.98 -6.46
N PHE A 258 -7.74 -4.63 -7.70
CA PHE A 258 -8.47 -4.96 -8.92
C PHE A 258 -8.62 -6.48 -9.12
N LEU A 259 -7.75 -7.32 -8.54
CA LEU A 259 -7.89 -8.77 -8.58
C LEU A 259 -9.12 -9.26 -7.81
N LEU A 260 -9.60 -8.48 -6.82
CA LEU A 260 -10.85 -8.77 -6.10
C LEU A 260 -12.10 -8.54 -6.97
N GLU A 261 -12.01 -7.80 -8.07
CA GLU A 261 -13.17 -7.59 -8.95
C GLU A 261 -13.45 -8.82 -9.83
N LYS A 262 -12.40 -9.41 -10.41
CA LYS A 262 -12.52 -10.47 -11.42
C LYS A 262 -12.08 -11.85 -10.94
N TYR A 263 -11.17 -11.91 -9.98
CA TYR A 263 -10.53 -13.14 -9.50
C TYR A 263 -10.62 -13.28 -7.98
N ALA A 264 -11.64 -12.69 -7.36
CA ALA A 264 -11.80 -12.58 -5.90
C ALA A 264 -11.52 -13.87 -5.15
N ASP A 265 -12.17 -14.98 -5.51
CA ASP A 265 -12.03 -16.23 -4.76
C ASP A 265 -10.62 -16.79 -4.82
N LEU A 266 -9.99 -16.78 -6.01
CA LEU A 266 -8.63 -17.29 -6.18
C LEU A 266 -7.60 -16.39 -5.51
N PHE A 267 -7.76 -15.06 -5.60
CA PHE A 267 -6.84 -14.13 -4.97
C PHE A 267 -6.97 -14.17 -3.45
N ARG A 268 -8.21 -14.05 -2.94
CA ARG A 268 -8.52 -14.09 -1.50
C ARG A 268 -8.01 -15.36 -0.84
N SER A 269 -8.31 -16.53 -1.40
CA SER A 269 -7.89 -17.81 -0.82
C SER A 269 -6.38 -18.07 -0.92
N SER A 270 -5.62 -17.22 -1.63
CA SER A 270 -4.19 -17.39 -1.82
C SER A 270 -3.35 -16.54 -0.87
N ILE A 271 -3.94 -15.58 -0.16
CA ILE A 271 -3.21 -14.63 0.70
C ILE A 271 -3.73 -14.67 2.14
N ASP A 272 -2.85 -14.37 3.10
CA ASP A 272 -3.22 -14.20 4.50
C ASP A 272 -3.40 -12.73 4.85
N GLY A 273 -2.66 -11.84 4.16
CA GLY A 273 -2.69 -10.40 4.38
C GLY A 273 -2.83 -9.62 3.08
N LEU A 274 -3.47 -8.46 3.16
CA LEU A 274 -3.52 -7.47 2.10
C LEU A 274 -3.06 -6.12 2.64
N MET A 275 -2.00 -5.56 2.06
CA MET A 275 -1.50 -4.24 2.42
C MET A 275 -2.10 -3.17 1.53
N PHE A 276 -2.59 -2.12 2.19
CA PHE A 276 -3.00 -0.86 1.57
C PHE A 276 -1.91 0.17 1.77
N GLU A 277 -1.07 0.31 0.74
CA GLU A 277 0.00 1.28 0.66
C GLU A 277 -0.33 2.29 -0.44
N SER A 278 -0.53 3.58 -0.21
CA SER A 278 -0.89 4.18 1.06
C SER A 278 -2.39 4.46 1.11
N PHE A 279 -2.92 4.58 2.32
CA PHE A 279 -4.36 4.72 2.54
C PHE A 279 -4.76 6.15 2.83
N ILE A 280 -4.21 6.74 3.91
CA ILE A 280 -4.62 8.05 4.41
C ILE A 280 -3.69 9.17 3.94
N SER A 281 -2.42 8.85 3.65
CA SER A 281 -1.42 9.85 3.27
C SER A 281 -0.69 9.51 1.98
N GLU A 282 -0.21 10.54 1.29
CA GLU A 282 0.79 10.46 0.23
C GLU A 282 2.03 11.24 0.67
N TRP A 283 3.16 11.03 0.00
CA TRP A 283 4.39 11.76 0.31
C TRP A 283 4.60 12.99 -0.58
N ASP A 284 4.78 14.15 0.03
CA ASP A 284 5.25 15.37 -0.65
C ASP A 284 6.78 15.42 -0.59
N TRP A 285 7.43 15.02 -1.69
CA TRP A 285 8.89 14.99 -1.81
C TRP A 285 9.56 16.35 -1.65
N TYR A 286 8.89 17.44 -2.06
CA TYR A 286 9.45 18.78 -1.95
C TYR A 286 9.46 19.26 -0.50
N ARG A 287 8.40 18.95 0.24
CA ARG A 287 8.25 19.37 1.64
C ARG A 287 8.80 18.36 2.65
N ASN A 288 9.08 17.12 2.22
CA ASN A 288 9.55 16.03 3.07
C ASN A 288 8.58 15.71 4.23
N ILE A 289 7.29 15.67 3.91
CA ILE A 289 6.18 15.38 4.83
C ILE A 289 5.15 14.48 4.15
N GLY A 290 4.36 13.79 4.96
CA GLY A 290 3.14 13.14 4.47
C GLY A 290 1.98 14.13 4.42
N ILE A 291 1.24 14.12 3.32
CA ILE A 291 0.02 14.93 3.11
C ILE A 291 -1.19 14.01 3.01
N GLU A 292 -2.39 14.51 3.30
CA GLU A 292 -3.64 13.75 3.07
C GLU A 292 -3.71 13.25 1.63
N SER A 293 -4.06 11.97 1.44
CA SER A 293 -4.18 11.40 0.11
C SER A 293 -5.26 12.13 -0.68
N PRO A 294 -4.96 12.63 -1.90
CA PRO A 294 -5.97 13.26 -2.75
C PRO A 294 -7.04 12.25 -3.20
N TYR A 295 -6.79 10.95 -3.01
CA TYR A 295 -7.69 9.85 -3.35
C TYR A 295 -8.38 9.24 -2.13
N LEU A 296 -8.33 9.88 -0.95
CA LEU A 296 -8.87 9.31 0.29
C LEU A 296 -10.33 8.84 0.17
N GLU A 297 -11.19 9.63 -0.48
CA GLU A 297 -12.59 9.25 -0.66
C GLU A 297 -12.72 7.97 -1.50
N ASP A 298 -11.91 7.83 -2.55
CA ASP A 298 -11.91 6.66 -3.42
C ASP A 298 -11.24 5.46 -2.75
N ASN A 299 -10.15 5.66 -1.99
CA ASN A 299 -9.55 4.65 -1.13
C ASN A 299 -10.58 4.08 -0.14
N TYR A 300 -11.38 4.96 0.48
CA TYR A 300 -12.43 4.56 1.40
C TYR A 300 -13.56 3.78 0.72
N LYS A 301 -13.94 4.15 -0.52
CA LYS A 301 -14.89 3.38 -1.33
C LYS A 301 -14.33 2.00 -1.66
N ILE A 302 -13.09 1.91 -2.15
CA ILE A 302 -12.44 0.63 -2.48
C ILE A 302 -12.38 -0.28 -1.25
N LEU A 303 -11.99 0.28 -0.11
CA LEU A 303 -11.97 -0.44 1.16
C LEU A 303 -13.33 -1.05 1.48
N LYS A 304 -14.41 -0.25 1.42
CA LYS A 304 -15.75 -0.68 1.80
C LYS A 304 -16.40 -1.63 0.81
N GLU A 305 -16.23 -1.39 -0.48
CA GLU A 305 -16.98 -2.08 -1.53
C GLU A 305 -16.28 -3.36 -1.99
N TYR A 306 -14.94 -3.43 -1.94
CA TYR A 306 -14.19 -4.55 -2.48
C TYR A 306 -13.35 -5.28 -1.42
N ILE A 307 -12.63 -4.55 -0.57
CA ILE A 307 -11.68 -5.16 0.38
C ILE A 307 -12.41 -5.81 1.55
N LEU A 308 -13.21 -5.06 2.32
CA LEU A 308 -13.87 -5.56 3.53
C LEU A 308 -14.83 -6.75 3.27
N PRO A 309 -15.63 -6.77 2.18
CA PRO A 309 -16.48 -7.91 1.89
C PRO A 309 -15.70 -9.21 1.63
N ASN A 310 -14.46 -9.10 1.16
CA ASN A 310 -13.58 -10.25 0.95
C ASN A 310 -12.78 -10.60 2.21
N SER A 311 -12.22 -9.61 2.92
CA SER A 311 -11.49 -9.82 4.18
C SER A 311 -12.32 -10.55 5.24
N ARG A 312 -13.63 -10.33 5.28
CA ARG A 312 -14.54 -10.91 6.28
C ARG A 312 -15.03 -12.33 5.98
N LYS A 313 -14.63 -12.93 4.85
CA LYS A 313 -14.97 -14.33 4.55
C LYS A 313 -14.11 -15.28 5.38
N GLU A 314 -14.51 -16.55 5.44
CA GLU A 314 -13.80 -17.58 6.20
C GLU A 314 -12.36 -17.80 5.71
N ASP A 315 -12.17 -17.72 4.39
CA ASP A 315 -10.87 -17.74 3.70
C ASP A 315 -10.30 -16.32 3.47
N GLY A 316 -10.79 -15.34 4.23
CA GLY A 316 -10.41 -13.94 4.12
C GLY A 316 -9.00 -13.66 4.65
N PHE A 317 -8.59 -12.40 4.50
CA PHE A 317 -7.26 -11.92 4.85
C PHE A 317 -7.31 -10.78 5.87
N HIS A 318 -6.21 -10.59 6.58
CA HIS A 318 -5.99 -9.47 7.47
C HIS A 318 -5.58 -8.20 6.71
N LEU A 319 -6.03 -7.03 7.16
CA LEU A 319 -5.71 -5.76 6.53
C LEU A 319 -4.47 -5.13 7.16
N PHE A 320 -3.46 -4.83 6.34
CA PHE A 320 -2.31 -4.03 6.70
C PHE A 320 -2.42 -2.64 6.08
N VAL A 321 -2.02 -1.59 6.81
CA VAL A 321 -2.06 -0.22 6.31
C VAL A 321 -0.71 0.44 6.53
N LEU A 322 -0.03 0.76 5.41
CA LEU A 322 1.25 1.45 5.41
C LEU A 322 1.03 2.91 4.97
N ASN A 323 1.45 3.86 5.80
CA ASN A 323 1.36 5.27 5.49
C ASN A 323 2.68 5.99 5.69
N TYR A 324 2.89 7.01 4.87
CA TYR A 324 4.11 7.79 4.87
C TYR A 324 3.87 9.11 5.61
N LEU A 325 4.56 9.31 6.73
CA LEU A 325 4.49 10.51 7.57
C LEU A 325 5.86 10.80 8.18
N ASN A 326 6.18 12.08 8.33
CA ASN A 326 7.34 12.51 9.10
C ASN A 326 6.91 12.71 10.56
N LEU A 327 7.62 12.10 11.52
CA LEU A 327 7.26 12.20 12.95
C LEU A 327 7.29 13.63 13.50
N GLU A 328 8.06 14.51 12.89
CA GLU A 328 8.22 15.91 13.32
C GLU A 328 7.18 16.85 12.68
N GLN A 329 6.39 16.36 11.72
CA GLN A 329 5.42 17.22 11.03
C GLN A 329 4.27 17.62 11.96
N LYS A 330 3.86 18.89 11.85
CA LYS A 330 2.93 19.51 12.81
C LYS A 330 1.49 18.98 12.76
N ASP A 331 1.12 18.28 11.69
CA ASP A 331 -0.19 17.66 11.53
C ASP A 331 -0.13 16.11 11.59
N PHE A 332 0.95 15.54 12.13
CA PHE A 332 1.13 14.10 12.33
C PHE A 332 -0.09 13.47 13.03
N TYR A 333 -0.46 14.01 14.20
CA TYR A 333 -1.58 13.49 15.00
C TYR A 333 -2.93 13.65 14.29
N ASN A 334 -3.10 14.68 13.46
CA ASN A 334 -4.32 14.84 12.67
C ASN A 334 -4.47 13.68 11.68
N ILE A 335 -3.40 13.34 10.93
CA ILE A 335 -3.46 12.26 9.93
C ILE A 335 -3.59 10.90 10.62
N LEU A 336 -2.84 10.67 11.71
CA LEU A 336 -2.94 9.45 12.51
C LEU A 336 -4.38 9.21 12.99
N TYR A 337 -5.03 10.25 13.52
CA TYR A 337 -6.38 10.12 14.07
C TYR A 337 -7.46 10.00 13.00
N ASP A 338 -7.24 10.56 11.80
CA ASP A 338 -8.13 10.32 10.67
C ASP A 338 -8.18 8.84 10.31
N GLN A 339 -7.02 8.19 10.23
CA GLN A 339 -6.96 6.75 10.01
C GLN A 339 -7.67 5.99 11.14
N MET A 340 -7.37 6.31 12.41
CA MET A 340 -8.00 5.63 13.55
C MET A 340 -9.52 5.74 13.52
N GLU A 341 -10.06 6.92 13.23
CA GLU A 341 -11.51 7.14 13.18
C GLU A 341 -12.16 6.46 11.96
N ILE A 342 -11.51 6.53 10.78
CA ILE A 342 -11.99 5.91 9.54
C ILE A 342 -12.01 4.38 9.66
N LEU A 343 -11.04 3.80 10.38
CA LEU A 343 -10.83 2.36 10.51
C LEU A 343 -11.29 1.75 11.84
N LYS A 344 -11.91 2.52 12.75
CA LYS A 344 -12.23 2.08 14.13
C LYS A 344 -12.98 0.76 14.29
N ASP A 345 -13.80 0.39 13.30
CA ASP A 345 -14.64 -0.83 13.31
C ASP A 345 -14.07 -1.93 12.38
N ILE A 346 -12.81 -1.80 11.99
CA ILE A 346 -12.11 -2.70 11.06
C ILE A 346 -10.91 -3.27 11.81
N PRO A 347 -10.73 -4.60 11.85
CA PRO A 347 -9.47 -5.18 12.28
C PRO A 347 -8.36 -4.84 11.27
N TYR A 348 -7.30 -4.14 11.70
CA TYR A 348 -6.15 -3.81 10.88
C TYR A 348 -4.87 -3.75 11.72
N SER A 349 -3.72 -3.87 11.06
CA SER A 349 -2.42 -3.46 11.61
C SER A 349 -1.93 -2.26 10.82
N SER A 350 -1.20 -1.34 11.46
CA SER A 350 -0.67 -0.16 10.79
C SER A 350 0.83 0.01 11.01
N CYS A 351 1.50 0.48 9.96
CA CYS A 351 2.87 0.94 9.99
C CYS A 351 2.92 2.39 9.48
N ILE A 352 3.73 3.21 10.13
CA ILE A 352 4.06 4.56 9.71
C ILE A 352 5.55 4.59 9.43
N SER A 353 5.94 5.11 8.27
CA SER A 353 7.35 5.20 7.87
C SER A 353 7.58 6.39 6.95
N THR A 354 8.79 6.48 6.40
CA THR A 354 9.13 7.31 5.23
C THR A 354 9.21 6.44 3.98
N PRO A 355 9.03 6.99 2.76
CA PRO A 355 9.01 6.19 1.53
C PRO A 355 10.29 5.41 1.23
N ASP A 356 11.41 5.75 1.86
CA ASP A 356 12.67 5.01 1.74
C ASP A 356 12.68 3.72 2.56
N LEU A 357 11.76 3.56 3.52
CA LEU A 357 11.66 2.44 4.45
C LEU A 357 12.97 2.15 5.20
N GLN A 358 13.79 3.18 5.44
CA GLN A 358 15.08 3.07 6.13
C GLN A 358 15.04 3.53 7.59
N GLN A 359 13.85 3.78 8.14
CA GLN A 359 13.67 4.24 9.51
C GLN A 359 12.79 3.26 10.29
N ILE A 360 13.21 2.94 11.52
CA ILE A 360 12.42 2.15 12.47
C ILE A 360 11.73 3.13 13.40
N TYR A 361 10.50 3.49 13.04
CA TYR A 361 9.60 4.26 13.89
C TYR A 361 8.95 3.36 14.94
N PRO A 362 8.67 3.86 16.16
CA PRO A 362 7.93 3.10 17.16
C PRO A 362 6.53 2.64 16.69
N PRO A 363 5.96 1.57 17.29
CA PRO A 363 4.61 1.12 16.99
C PRO A 363 3.56 2.23 17.16
N PRO A 364 2.50 2.31 16.33
CA PRO A 364 1.52 3.40 16.39
C PRO A 364 0.91 3.69 17.77
N ALA A 365 0.76 2.66 18.62
CA ALA A 365 0.24 2.81 19.97
C ALA A 365 1.14 3.68 20.88
N SER A 366 2.45 3.73 20.64
CA SER A 366 3.38 4.51 21.47
C SER A 366 3.27 6.03 21.26
N TYR A 367 2.59 6.49 20.20
CA TYR A 367 2.35 7.91 19.99
C TYR A 367 1.18 8.43 20.83
N ILE A 368 0.32 7.54 21.34
CA ILE A 368 -0.85 7.94 22.12
C ILE A 368 -0.41 8.25 23.55
N SER A 369 -0.56 9.51 23.95
CA SER A 369 -0.25 9.94 25.32
C SER A 369 -1.36 9.52 26.28
N GLU A 370 -0.97 9.04 27.46
CA GLU A 370 -1.87 8.79 28.60
C GLU A 370 -2.09 10.03 29.47
N GLU A 371 -1.42 11.15 29.16
CA GLU A 371 -1.56 12.38 29.92
C GLU A 371 -3.01 12.90 29.88
N ALA A 372 -3.48 13.32 31.06
CA ALA A 372 -4.81 13.91 31.23
C ALA A 372 -4.70 15.43 31.07
N TYR A 373 -5.12 15.94 29.92
CA TYR A 373 -5.23 17.37 29.68
C TYR A 373 -6.66 17.87 29.90
N ILE A 374 -6.78 19.09 30.40
CA ILE A 374 -8.01 19.87 30.23
C ILE A 374 -7.93 20.47 28.84
N ILE A 375 -8.87 20.14 27.95
CA ILE A 375 -8.88 20.71 26.60
C ILE A 375 -9.61 22.06 26.58
N PRO A 376 -9.04 23.11 25.96
CA PRO A 376 -9.73 24.39 25.83
C PRO A 376 -10.98 24.26 24.95
N LYS A 377 -11.88 25.25 25.05
CA LYS A 377 -13.10 25.30 24.25
C LYS A 377 -12.97 26.29 23.11
N ILE A 378 -13.47 25.91 21.94
CA ILE A 378 -13.60 26.83 20.81
C ILE A 378 -14.80 27.75 21.07
N LYS A 379 -14.59 29.07 20.94
CA LYS A 379 -15.63 30.09 21.05
C LYS A 379 -15.59 31.04 19.86
N ASN A 380 -16.74 31.63 19.54
CA ASN A 380 -16.84 32.70 18.53
C ASN A 380 -16.28 32.33 17.14
N LEU A 381 -16.47 31.08 16.69
CA LEU A 381 -16.04 30.63 15.37
C LEU A 381 -16.71 31.44 14.25
N LYS A 382 -15.90 32.21 13.53
CA LYS A 382 -16.32 33.09 12.43
C LYS A 382 -15.44 32.86 11.22
N VAL A 383 -16.07 32.69 10.06
CA VAL A 383 -15.37 32.57 8.79
C VAL A 383 -15.73 33.75 7.90
N ARG A 384 -14.75 34.34 7.22
CA ARG A 384 -14.93 35.48 6.33
C ARG A 384 -14.09 35.32 5.08
N GLU A 385 -14.68 35.58 3.92
CA GLU A 385 -13.92 35.78 2.69
C GLU A 385 -13.15 37.11 2.79
N THR A 386 -11.89 37.13 2.38
CA THR A 386 -11.04 38.33 2.41
C THR A 386 -10.83 38.90 1.01
N ASN A 387 -10.48 38.07 0.03
CA ASN A 387 -10.27 38.48 -1.36
C ASN A 387 -10.37 37.27 -2.29
N LYS A 388 -11.24 37.34 -3.31
CA LYS A 388 -11.35 36.39 -4.43
C LYS A 388 -11.02 34.94 -4.05
N GLY A 389 -11.90 34.32 -3.26
CA GLY A 389 -11.74 32.91 -2.88
C GLY A 389 -10.75 32.63 -1.74
N ASN A 390 -10.04 33.66 -1.25
CA ASN A 390 -9.29 33.60 0.00
C ASN A 390 -10.20 33.86 1.18
N PHE A 391 -9.96 33.20 2.29
CA PHE A 391 -10.75 33.32 3.50
C PHE A 391 -9.92 33.23 4.77
N THR A 392 -10.53 33.69 5.86
CA THR A 392 -9.99 33.61 7.21
C THR A 392 -10.98 32.95 8.14
N ILE A 393 -10.47 32.08 9.01
CA ILE A 393 -11.20 31.41 10.08
C ILE A 393 -10.68 31.96 11.38
N ASN A 394 -11.56 32.57 12.17
CA ASN A 394 -11.23 33.18 13.45
C ASN A 394 -12.03 32.54 14.57
N PHE A 395 -11.38 32.20 15.68
CA PHE A 395 -12.04 31.71 16.90
C PHE A 395 -11.17 31.98 18.13
N LEU A 396 -11.81 31.94 19.30
CA LEU A 396 -11.13 32.06 20.58
C LEU A 396 -10.96 30.69 21.24
N LEU A 397 -9.87 30.53 21.98
CA LEU A 397 -9.64 29.37 22.84
C LEU A 397 -9.87 29.75 24.30
N GLU A 398 -11.00 29.32 24.85
CA GLU A 398 -11.33 29.53 26.26
C GLU A 398 -10.65 28.48 27.13
N GLY A 399 -9.93 28.92 28.15
CA GLY A 399 -9.29 28.06 29.16
C GLY A 399 -7.87 27.62 28.83
N ILE A 400 -7.27 28.02 27.70
CA ILE A 400 -5.91 27.59 27.31
C ILE A 400 -4.84 27.98 28.35
N GLU A 401 -5.00 29.13 29.00
CA GLU A 401 -4.13 29.61 30.10
C GLU A 401 -4.09 28.68 31.32
N THR A 402 -5.08 27.78 31.44
CA THR A 402 -5.18 26.82 32.55
C THR A 402 -4.73 25.41 32.15
N THR A 403 -4.04 25.29 31.00
CA THR A 403 -3.66 24.00 30.40
C THR A 403 -2.17 24.00 30.06
N ASP A 404 -1.53 22.85 30.18
CA ASP A 404 -0.14 22.63 29.73
C ASP A 404 -0.06 22.34 28.22
N LEU A 405 -1.03 22.84 27.45
CA LEU A 405 -1.21 22.58 26.04
C LEU A 405 -0.57 23.70 25.19
N ILE A 406 0.43 23.33 24.40
CA ILE A 406 1.21 24.13 23.47
C ILE A 406 0.77 23.79 22.02
N PRO A 407 0.24 24.79 21.27
CA PRO A 407 -0.13 24.64 19.86
C PRO A 407 1.01 24.10 19.00
N GLY A 408 0.73 23.06 18.21
CA GLY A 408 1.72 22.42 17.32
C GLY A 408 2.73 21.52 18.03
N GLU A 409 2.59 21.31 19.34
CA GLU A 409 3.38 20.35 20.12
C GLU A 409 2.51 19.28 20.76
N ASN A 410 1.48 19.66 21.52
CA ASN A 410 0.51 18.75 22.14
C ASN A 410 -0.94 19.24 22.04
N LEU A 411 -1.19 20.39 21.39
CA LEU A 411 -2.51 20.88 20.95
C LEU A 411 -2.52 21.08 19.44
N PHE A 412 -3.46 20.44 18.74
CA PHE A 412 -3.56 20.49 17.29
C PHE A 412 -4.96 20.89 16.84
N LEU A 413 -5.04 21.46 15.64
CA LEU A 413 -6.25 21.95 15.00
C LEU A 413 -6.58 21.09 13.80
N ASP A 414 -7.80 20.58 13.75
CA ASP A 414 -8.36 19.98 12.54
C ASP A 414 -9.46 20.88 11.99
N ILE A 415 -9.16 21.50 10.85
CA ILE A 415 -10.01 22.47 10.18
C ILE A 415 -10.34 21.93 8.80
N ARG A 416 -11.63 21.85 8.47
CA ARG A 416 -12.11 21.32 7.19
C ARG A 416 -13.25 22.14 6.66
N TYR A 417 -13.50 22.04 5.35
CA TYR A 417 -14.66 22.68 4.74
C TYR A 417 -15.23 21.87 3.58
N SER A 418 -16.50 22.12 3.28
CA SER A 418 -17.23 21.51 2.17
C SER A 418 -18.31 22.45 1.64
N GLU A 419 -18.66 22.31 0.36
CA GLU A 419 -19.81 22.96 -0.27
C GLU A 419 -21.15 22.37 0.18
N LYS A 420 -21.10 21.18 0.78
CA LYS A 420 -22.28 20.47 1.27
C LYS A 420 -22.29 20.43 2.78
N ASP A 421 -23.49 20.43 3.34
CA ASP A 421 -23.66 20.17 4.77
C ASP A 421 -23.44 18.68 5.04
N ILE A 422 -22.19 18.33 5.34
CA ILE A 422 -21.78 16.94 5.57
C ILE A 422 -22.02 16.54 7.02
N SER A 423 -22.54 15.32 7.20
CA SER A 423 -22.68 14.71 8.52
C SER A 423 -21.32 14.67 9.24
N ILE A 424 -21.34 14.97 10.54
CA ILE A 424 -20.14 14.96 11.42
C ILE A 424 -19.30 13.67 11.29
N LYS A 425 -19.96 12.53 11.00
CA LYS A 425 -19.35 11.20 10.82
C LYS A 425 -18.53 11.03 9.54
N LYS A 426 -18.61 11.99 8.62
CA LYS A 426 -17.93 11.99 7.33
C LYS A 426 -16.96 13.17 7.17
N VAL A 427 -16.82 14.01 8.19
CA VAL A 427 -15.96 15.20 8.14
C VAL A 427 -14.49 14.81 7.93
N GLN A 428 -14.07 13.65 8.43
CA GLN A 428 -12.70 13.11 8.27
C GLN A 428 -12.33 12.76 6.81
N LEU A 429 -13.31 12.71 5.90
CA LEU A 429 -13.08 12.49 4.47
C LEU A 429 -12.99 13.81 3.69
N LEU A 430 -13.19 14.95 4.36
CA LEU A 430 -13.07 16.27 3.75
C LEU A 430 -11.62 16.73 3.75
N LYS A 431 -11.24 17.46 2.71
CA LYS A 431 -9.93 18.08 2.61
C LYS A 431 -9.63 18.96 3.83
N ARG A 432 -8.45 18.77 4.42
CA ARG A 432 -7.96 19.60 5.52
C ARG A 432 -7.45 20.97 5.07
N VAL A 433 -7.72 21.99 5.87
CA VAL A 433 -7.07 23.30 5.80
C VAL A 433 -5.74 23.24 6.52
N TYR A 434 -4.67 23.63 5.84
CA TYR A 434 -3.35 23.73 6.43
C TYR A 434 -3.31 24.78 7.56
N VAL A 435 -2.64 24.45 8.67
CA VAL A 435 -2.48 25.32 9.83
C VAL A 435 -0.99 25.60 10.03
N ASP A 436 -0.61 26.88 9.92
CA ASP A 436 0.73 27.34 10.28
C ASP A 436 0.79 27.68 11.77
N TYR A 437 1.30 26.76 12.58
CA TYR A 437 1.43 26.96 14.02
C TYR A 437 2.45 28.04 14.41
N ASN A 438 3.30 28.51 13.50
CA ASN A 438 4.20 29.64 13.81
C ASN A 438 3.44 30.98 13.88
N SER A 439 2.27 31.05 13.26
CA SER A 439 1.41 32.24 13.24
C SER A 439 0.47 32.33 14.44
N PHE A 440 0.58 31.40 15.39
CA PHE A 440 -0.35 31.27 16.50
C PHE A 440 -0.20 32.41 17.51
N ILE A 441 -1.28 33.18 17.71
CA ILE A 441 -1.36 34.22 18.73
C ILE A 441 -2.23 33.70 19.87
N LYS A 442 -1.75 33.83 21.11
CA LYS A 442 -2.42 33.36 22.32
C LYS A 442 -3.87 33.87 22.37
N ASP A 443 -4.80 32.97 22.65
CA ASP A 443 -6.27 33.15 22.77
C ASP A 443 -7.07 33.52 21.52
N ASN A 444 -6.47 34.11 20.48
CA ASN A 444 -7.17 34.51 19.26
C ASN A 444 -6.54 33.89 18.02
N ILE A 445 -7.20 32.87 17.49
CA ILE A 445 -6.64 32.07 16.40
C ILE A 445 -7.19 32.60 15.09
N SER A 446 -6.31 32.90 14.16
CA SER A 446 -6.65 33.29 12.80
C SER A 446 -5.92 32.39 11.81
N VAL A 447 -6.67 31.58 11.06
CA VAL A 447 -6.15 30.71 10.01
C VAL A 447 -6.59 31.25 8.66
N SER A 448 -5.64 31.48 7.77
CA SER A 448 -5.91 31.94 6.40
C SER A 448 -5.74 30.82 5.40
N SER A 449 -6.63 30.74 4.42
CA SER A 449 -6.53 29.76 3.33
C SER A 449 -7.25 30.27 2.08
N SER A 450 -7.31 29.45 1.04
CA SER A 450 -7.88 29.78 -0.26
C SER A 450 -8.58 28.58 -0.88
N GLY A 451 -9.34 28.84 -1.95
CA GLY A 451 -10.03 27.81 -2.72
C GLY A 451 -11.55 27.86 -2.64
N LEU A 452 -12.14 29.00 -2.23
CA LEU A 452 -13.59 29.19 -2.36
C LEU A 452 -13.92 29.65 -3.78
N ASP A 453 -14.87 28.96 -4.40
CA ASP A 453 -15.52 29.42 -5.62
C ASP A 453 -16.49 30.56 -5.31
N LYS A 454 -16.84 31.37 -6.31
CA LYS A 454 -17.78 32.50 -6.16
C LYS A 454 -19.22 32.00 -6.06
N ASP A 455 -20.04 32.67 -5.24
CA ASP A 455 -21.49 32.43 -5.13
C ASP A 455 -21.82 31.02 -4.62
N THR A 456 -20.97 30.52 -3.72
CA THR A 456 -21.06 29.16 -3.18
C THR A 456 -21.14 29.22 -1.65
N THR A 457 -22.05 28.43 -1.09
CA THR A 457 -22.15 28.26 0.37
C THR A 457 -21.20 27.17 0.82
N TYR A 458 -20.32 27.50 1.77
CA TYR A 458 -19.38 26.58 2.39
C TYR A 458 -19.68 26.39 3.88
N TYR A 459 -19.53 25.15 4.33
CA TYR A 459 -19.64 24.73 5.72
C TYR A 459 -18.25 24.41 6.25
N PHE A 460 -17.87 25.05 7.35
CA PHE A 460 -16.57 24.90 7.99
C PHE A 460 -16.71 24.12 9.29
N PHE A 461 -15.75 23.24 9.55
CA PHE A 461 -15.69 22.38 10.73
C PHE A 461 -14.35 22.59 11.40
N VAL A 462 -14.35 22.87 12.71
CA VAL A 462 -13.14 23.07 13.51
C VAL A 462 -13.21 22.23 14.77
N LYS A 463 -12.19 21.42 15.03
CA LYS A 463 -12.01 20.75 16.32
C LYS A 463 -10.57 20.90 16.82
N LEU A 464 -10.40 20.70 18.12
CA LEU A 464 -9.10 20.59 18.77
C LEU A 464 -8.79 19.13 19.07
N LEU A 465 -7.53 18.78 18.89
CA LEU A 465 -6.95 17.47 19.15
C LEU A 465 -5.79 17.62 20.13
N THR A 466 -5.50 16.58 20.90
CA THR A 466 -4.28 16.47 21.70
C THR A 466 -3.49 15.23 21.28
N LYS A 467 -2.41 14.89 21.98
CA LYS A 467 -1.73 13.57 21.81
C LYS A 467 -2.53 12.38 22.38
N ASN A 468 -3.63 12.65 23.08
CA ASN A 468 -4.57 11.64 23.53
C ASN A 468 -5.85 11.73 22.67
N PRO A 469 -6.20 10.71 21.87
CA PRO A 469 -7.35 10.76 20.98
C PRO A 469 -8.70 10.79 21.75
N SER A 470 -8.70 10.44 23.04
CA SER A 470 -9.88 10.57 23.90
C SER A 470 -10.12 12.01 24.39
N ILE A 471 -9.11 12.88 24.26
CA ILE A 471 -9.14 14.28 24.68
C ILE A 471 -9.14 15.15 23.43
N GLN A 472 -10.33 15.36 22.88
CA GLN A 472 -10.60 16.21 21.71
C GLN A 472 -11.95 16.92 21.88
N THR A 473 -12.14 18.06 21.21
CA THR A 473 -13.44 18.74 21.19
C THR A 473 -14.36 18.11 20.12
N PRO A 474 -15.69 18.25 20.23
CA PRO A 474 -16.54 18.10 19.06
C PRO A 474 -16.14 19.10 17.97
N TYR A 475 -16.54 18.84 16.72
CA TYR A 475 -16.44 19.86 15.67
C TYR A 475 -17.44 20.98 15.93
N GLU A 476 -16.92 22.19 16.06
CA GLU A 476 -17.69 23.42 15.93
C GLU A 476 -17.92 23.73 14.44
N LYS A 477 -19.12 24.22 14.11
CA LYS A 477 -19.52 24.45 12.73
C LYS A 477 -19.79 25.93 12.46
N SER A 478 -19.37 26.40 11.29
CA SER A 478 -19.69 27.73 10.78
C SER A 478 -20.05 27.68 9.30
N THR A 479 -20.62 28.75 8.76
CA THR A 479 -21.07 28.82 7.37
C THR A 479 -20.68 30.17 6.78
N LEU A 480 -20.23 30.15 5.52
CA LEU A 480 -19.91 31.34 4.73
C LEU A 480 -20.51 31.17 3.34
N HIS A 481 -21.19 32.20 2.84
CA HIS A 481 -21.55 32.29 1.43
C HIS A 481 -20.53 33.22 0.74
N SER A 482 -19.79 32.69 -0.21
CA SER A 482 -18.72 33.40 -0.93
C SER A 482 -19.28 34.32 -2.01
N GLY A 483 -18.51 35.32 -2.43
CA GLY A 483 -18.91 36.26 -3.49
C GLY A 483 -19.79 37.41 -3.02
N CYS A 484 -20.10 37.50 -1.71
CA CYS A 484 -20.70 38.67 -1.07
C CYS A 484 -19.67 39.81 -0.91
N PHE A 485 -19.00 40.22 -2.00
CA PHE A 485 -18.40 41.55 -2.07
C PHE A 485 -19.56 42.54 -2.26
N ASN A 486 -20.15 42.99 -1.15
CA ASN A 486 -20.96 44.20 -1.23
C ASN A 486 -20.05 45.35 -1.63
N GLN A 487 -20.56 46.11 -2.60
CA GLN A 487 -20.12 47.44 -3.02
C GLN A 487 -19.86 48.38 -1.84
#